data_AF-A0A2I0UDZ1-F1
#
_entry.id   AF-A0A2I0UDZ1-F1
#
_cell.length_a   1.000
_cell.length_b   1.000
_cell.length_c   1.000
_cell.angle_alpha   90.00
_cell.angle_beta   90.00
_cell.angle_gamma   90.00
#
_symmetry.space_group_name_H-M   'P 1'
#
loop_
_entity.id
_entity.type
_entity.pdbx_description
1 polymer ?
#
loop_
_entity_poly.entity_id
_entity_poly.type
_entity_poly.pdbx_seq_one_letter_code
_entity_poly.pdbx_strand_id
1 'polypeptide(L)'
;MEQLIVDAISKHVEENKVIRSGQHGFTKGKSCLTNLIAFYDSMTGWVDERRAVNVVYLDLSKAFDTVSHNILIGKLRKCGLDEWTLRRIESWLNEKAQRIVTSGAV
;
A
#
# COMPACT_ATOMS: atom_id res chain seq x y z
N MET A 1 -14.54 -10.58 -7.76
CA MET A 1 -14.89 -10.36 -6.35
C MET A 1 -13.82 -9.50 -5.66
N GLU A 2 -12.55 -9.89 -5.71
CA GLU A 2 -11.42 -9.09 -5.22
C GLU A 2 -11.36 -7.69 -5.85
N GLN A 3 -11.60 -7.58 -7.17
CA GLN A 3 -11.62 -6.29 -7.85
C GLN A 3 -12.65 -5.31 -7.25
N LEU A 4 -13.84 -5.78 -6.87
CA LEU A 4 -14.86 -4.92 -6.26
C LEU A 4 -14.43 -4.42 -4.87
N ILE A 5 -13.69 -5.25 -4.13
CA ILE A 5 -13.11 -4.86 -2.83
C ILE A 5 -12.01 -3.82 -3.06
N VAL A 6 -11.13 -4.05 -4.03
CA VAL A 6 -10.07 -3.11 -4.40
C VAL A 6 -10.66 -1.77 -4.83
N ASP A 7 -11.72 -1.76 -5.63
CA ASP A 7 -12.36 -0.54 -6.11
C ASP A 7 -13.01 0.23 -4.94
N ALA A 8 -13.72 -0.47 -4.05
CA ALA A 8 -14.34 0.12 -2.86
C ALA A 8 -13.30 0.73 -1.90
N ILE A 9 -12.21 -0.01 -1.63
CA ILE A 9 -11.12 0.46 -0.76
C ILE A 9 -10.39 1.64 -1.42
N SER A 10 -10.10 1.56 -2.72
CA SER A 10 -9.40 2.63 -3.45
C SER A 10 -10.20 3.92 -3.39
N LYS A 11 -11.52 3.83 -3.62
CA LYS A 11 -12.42 4.97 -3.49
C LYS A 11 -12.39 5.56 -2.08
N HIS A 12 -12.53 4.71 -1.06
CA HIS A 12 -12.49 5.15 0.35
C HIS A 12 -11.17 5.86 0.70
N VAL A 13 -10.05 5.28 0.27
CA VAL A 13 -8.71 5.81 0.52
C VAL A 13 -8.51 7.17 -0.15
N GLU A 14 -9.03 7.34 -1.36
CA GLU A 14 -8.97 8.59 -2.11
C GLU A 14 -9.85 9.68 -1.48
N GLU A 15 -11.11 9.39 -1.20
CA GLU A 15 -12.07 10.35 -0.62
C GLU A 15 -11.65 10.83 0.78
N ASN A 16 -11.13 9.92 1.60
CA ASN A 16 -10.71 10.23 2.97
C ASN A 16 -9.24 10.67 3.07
N LYS A 17 -8.52 10.81 1.96
CA LYS A 17 -7.10 11.19 1.90
C LYS A 17 -6.23 10.37 2.86
N VAL A 18 -6.52 9.08 2.98
CA VAL A 18 -5.82 8.16 3.89
C VAL A 18 -4.34 8.06 3.53
N ILE A 19 -4.04 8.13 2.23
CA ILE A 19 -2.69 8.06 1.68
C ILE A 19 -2.14 9.46 1.45
N ARG A 20 -0.91 9.71 1.93
CA ARG A 20 -0.22 10.99 1.76
C ARG A 20 0.14 11.25 0.30
N SER A 21 0.23 12.53 -0.07
CA SER A 21 0.61 12.97 -1.43
C SER A 21 1.97 12.44 -1.88
N GLY A 22 2.92 12.21 -0.97
CA GLY A 22 4.22 11.61 -1.28
C GLY A 22 4.23 10.10 -1.53
N GLN A 23 3.10 9.39 -1.39
CA GLN A 23 3.01 7.98 -1.79
C GLN A 23 2.78 7.90 -3.30
N HIS A 24 3.69 7.25 -4.02
CA HIS A 24 3.57 7.01 -5.46
C HIS A 24 3.33 5.54 -5.81
N GLY A 25 3.80 4.60 -4.99
CA GLY A 25 3.58 3.18 -5.20
C GLY A 25 2.10 2.82 -5.09
N PHE A 26 1.61 2.01 -6.02
CA PHE A 26 0.23 1.49 -6.07
C PHE A 26 -0.86 2.59 -6.01
N THR A 27 -0.55 3.80 -6.47
CA THR A 27 -1.50 4.94 -6.46
C THR A 27 -1.85 5.33 -7.89
N LYS A 28 -3.15 5.41 -8.19
CA LYS A 28 -3.64 5.79 -9.53
C LYS A 28 -3.08 7.15 -9.94
N GLY A 29 -2.62 7.25 -11.19
CA GLY A 29 -2.06 8.49 -11.74
C GLY A 29 -0.63 8.82 -11.25
N LYS A 30 0.00 7.96 -10.45
CA LYS A 30 1.40 8.11 -10.04
C LYS A 30 2.24 6.93 -10.51
N SER A 31 3.52 7.20 -10.75
CA SER A 31 4.50 6.26 -11.24
C SER A 31 5.86 6.44 -10.55
N CYS A 32 6.78 5.48 -10.76
CA CYS A 32 8.16 5.61 -10.33
C CYS A 32 8.83 6.88 -10.88
N LEU A 33 8.51 7.27 -12.11
CA LEU A 33 9.02 8.50 -12.71
C LEU A 33 8.52 9.74 -11.97
N THR A 34 7.21 9.83 -11.69
CA THR A 34 6.67 10.97 -10.93
C THR A 34 7.24 11.06 -9.51
N ASN A 35 7.56 9.91 -8.90
CA ASN A 35 8.20 9.86 -7.59
C ASN A 35 9.62 10.45 -7.67
N LEU A 36 10.39 10.04 -8.68
CA LEU A 36 11.74 10.53 -8.89
C LEU A 36 11.76 12.03 -9.15
N ILE A 37 10.84 12.53 -9.99
CA ILE A 37 10.69 13.96 -10.26
C ILE A 37 10.38 14.73 -8.98
N ALA A 38 9.36 14.32 -8.21
CA ALA A 38 8.97 14.99 -6.97
C ALA A 38 10.10 14.98 -5.91
N PHE A 39 10.85 13.89 -5.84
CA PHE A 39 12.02 13.78 -4.99
C PHE A 39 13.12 14.76 -5.40
N TYR A 40 13.51 14.77 -6.68
CA TYR A 40 14.56 15.68 -7.15
C TYR A 40 14.17 17.14 -7.00
N ASP A 41 12.93 17.51 -7.32
CA ASP A 41 12.42 18.88 -7.15
C ASP A 41 12.60 19.37 -5.70
N SER A 42 12.26 18.53 -4.72
CA SER A 42 12.46 18.83 -3.30
C SER A 42 13.95 18.95 -2.93
N MET A 43 14.76 17.99 -3.41
CA MET A 43 16.20 17.96 -3.14
C MET A 43 16.91 19.18 -3.71
N THR A 44 16.63 19.54 -4.97
CA THR A 44 17.26 20.70 -5.64
C THR A 44 16.88 21.99 -4.94
N GLY A 45 15.61 22.15 -4.52
CA GLY A 45 15.19 23.32 -3.74
C GLY A 45 16.00 23.50 -2.45
N TRP A 46 16.25 22.43 -1.70
CA TRP A 46 17.08 22.53 -0.49
C TRP A 46 18.56 22.77 -0.78
N VAL A 47 19.08 22.19 -1.86
CA VAL A 47 20.47 22.42 -2.28
C VAL A 47 20.67 23.87 -2.71
N ASP A 48 19.72 24.46 -3.43
CA ASP A 48 19.75 25.86 -3.84
C ASP A 48 19.72 26.82 -2.64
N GLU A 49 18.99 26.44 -1.58
CA GLU A 49 19.01 27.10 -0.27
C GLU A 49 20.31 26.88 0.53
N ARG A 50 21.31 26.19 -0.04
CA ARG A 50 22.58 25.80 0.59
C ARG A 50 22.41 24.93 1.84
N ARG A 51 21.33 24.15 1.92
CA ARG A 51 21.09 23.23 3.02
C ARG A 51 21.76 21.89 2.73
N ALA A 52 22.34 21.28 3.76
CA ALA A 52 22.83 19.91 3.67
C ALA A 52 21.64 18.95 3.56
N VAL A 53 21.71 18.02 2.60
CA VAL A 53 20.66 17.03 2.38
C VAL A 53 21.23 15.62 2.49
N ASN A 54 20.57 14.78 3.27
CA ASN A 54 20.91 13.37 3.44
C ASN A 54 19.68 12.53 3.10
N VAL A 55 19.91 11.38 2.44
CA VAL A 55 18.83 10.50 1.98
C VAL A 55 19.02 9.12 2.58
N VAL A 56 17.94 8.56 3.12
CA VAL A 56 17.92 7.20 3.67
C VAL A 56 16.97 6.36 2.85
N TYR A 57 17.49 5.30 2.22
CA TYR A 57 16.70 4.31 1.51
C TYR A 57 16.44 3.11 2.44
N LEU A 58 15.17 2.80 2.65
CA LEU A 58 14.74 1.67 3.47
C LEU A 58 13.97 0.70 2.58
N ASP A 59 14.30 -0.58 2.69
CA ASP A 59 13.57 -1.66 2.03
C ASP A 59 13.13 -2.70 3.08
N LEU A 60 11.91 -3.20 2.93
CA LEU A 60 11.32 -4.17 3.84
C LEU A 60 11.41 -5.57 3.21
N SER A 61 12.24 -6.43 3.79
CA SER A 61 12.35 -7.82 3.34
C SER A 61 11.00 -8.53 3.47
N LYS A 62 10.51 -9.10 2.36
CA LYS A 62 9.26 -9.88 2.30
C LYS A 62 8.05 -9.14 2.90
N ALA A 63 7.91 -7.85 2.63
CA ALA A 63 6.90 -6.97 3.25
C ALA A 63 5.47 -7.54 3.31
N PHE A 64 5.02 -8.26 2.28
CA PHE A 64 3.69 -8.88 2.25
C PHE A 64 3.58 -10.20 3.03
N ASP A 65 4.69 -10.92 3.21
CA ASP A 65 4.73 -12.16 3.99
C ASP A 65 4.89 -11.86 5.49
N THR A 66 5.54 -10.74 5.84
CA THR A 66 5.86 -10.36 7.23
C THR A 66 4.83 -9.45 7.88
N VAL A 67 3.84 -8.97 7.14
CA VAL A 67 2.83 -8.05 7.68
C VAL A 67 1.93 -8.78 8.68
N SER A 68 1.85 -8.28 9.92
CA SER A 68 0.91 -8.81 10.91
C SER A 68 -0.53 -8.51 10.49
N HIS A 69 -1.34 -9.56 10.30
CA HIS A 69 -2.75 -9.44 9.92
C HIS A 69 -3.55 -8.62 10.95
N ASN A 70 -3.33 -8.86 12.25
CA ASN A 70 -4.01 -8.14 13.33
C ASN A 70 -3.69 -6.63 13.30
N ILE A 71 -2.43 -6.27 13.05
CA ILE A 71 -2.01 -4.87 12.95
C ILE A 71 -2.60 -4.24 11.68
N LEU A 72 -2.62 -4.97 10.56
CA LEU A 72 -3.21 -4.50 9.30
C LEU A 72 -4.71 -4.20 9.46
N ILE A 73 -5.48 -5.13 10.01
CA ILE A 73 -6.93 -4.94 10.27
C ILE A 73 -7.16 -3.77 11.23
N GLY A 74 -6.37 -3.67 12.31
CA GLY A 74 -6.45 -2.54 13.24
C GLY A 74 -6.18 -1.18 12.58
N LYS A 75 -5.22 -1.11 11.65
CA LYS A 75 -4.95 0.10 10.87
C LYS A 75 -6.09 0.42 9.90
N LEU A 76 -6.61 -0.57 9.18
CA LEU A 76 -7.73 -0.37 8.25
C LEU A 76 -8.99 0.12 8.96
N ARG A 77 -9.28 -0.41 10.16
CA ARG A 77 -10.37 0.09 11.01
C ARG A 77 -10.18 1.56 11.39
N LYS A 78 -8.96 1.96 11.77
CA LYS A 78 -8.63 3.36 12.06
C LYS A 78 -8.70 4.26 10.81
N CYS A 79 -8.55 3.70 9.61
CA CYS A 79 -8.74 4.42 8.36
C CYS A 79 -10.22 4.61 8.01
N GLY A 80 -11.15 4.06 8.78
CA GLY A 80 -12.59 4.26 8.61
C GLY A 80 -13.27 3.29 7.66
N LEU A 81 -12.62 2.16 7.32
CA LEU A 81 -13.29 1.11 6.55
C LEU A 81 -14.43 0.49 7.38
N ASP A 82 -15.54 0.16 6.73
CA ASP A 82 -16.68 -0.45 7.38
C ASP A 82 -16.40 -1.90 7.80
N GLU A 83 -17.15 -2.37 8.81
CA GLU A 83 -16.92 -3.69 9.41
C GLU A 83 -17.22 -4.86 8.46
N TRP A 84 -18.08 -4.69 7.45
CA TRP A 84 -18.31 -5.73 6.46
C TRP A 84 -17.09 -5.89 5.54
N THR A 85 -16.51 -4.78 5.07
CA THR A 85 -15.27 -4.79 4.28
C THR A 85 -14.11 -5.36 5.09
N LEU A 86 -13.95 -4.96 6.36
CA LEU A 86 -12.90 -5.48 7.25
C LEU A 86 -13.00 -6.99 7.46
N ARG A 87 -14.20 -7.52 7.77
CA ARG A 87 -14.42 -8.96 7.93
C ARG A 87 -14.08 -9.75 6.67
N ARG A 88 -14.34 -9.16 5.49
CA ARG A 88 -14.03 -9.79 4.21
C ARG A 88 -12.52 -9.85 3.95
N ILE A 89 -11.80 -8.79 4.26
CA ILE A 89 -10.33 -8.75 4.19
C ILE A 89 -9.73 -9.76 5.18
N GLU A 90 -10.26 -9.83 6.40
CA GLU A 90 -9.82 -10.78 7.43
C GLU A 90 -10.04 -12.23 6.98
N SER A 91 -11.20 -12.57 6.41
CA SER A 91 -11.45 -13.88 5.81
C SER A 91 -10.43 -14.19 4.71
N TRP A 92 -10.20 -13.26 3.78
CA TRP A 92 -9.25 -13.44 2.68
C TRP A 92 -7.80 -13.64 3.17
N LEU A 93 -7.38 -12.91 4.20
CA LEU A 93 -6.05 -13.05 4.80
C LEU A 93 -5.87 -14.42 5.48
N ASN A 94 -6.93 -14.97 6.06
CA ASN A 94 -6.91 -16.27 6.73
C ASN A 94 -7.08 -17.46 5.75
N GLU A 95 -7.78 -17.26 4.63
CA GLU A 95 -7.98 -18.26 3.57
C GLU A 95 -6.74 -18.53 2.71
N LYS A 96 -5.65 -17.75 2.88
CA LYS A 96 -4.37 -18.02 2.20
C LYS A 96 -3.65 -19.30 2.66
N ALA A 97 -4.22 -20.09 3.56
CA ALA A 97 -3.82 -21.47 3.81
C ALA A 97 -4.29 -22.40 2.66
N GLN A 98 -3.58 -22.33 1.52
CA GLN A 98 -3.53 -23.28 0.39
C GLN A 98 -4.83 -23.88 -0.19
N ARG A 99 -5.10 -23.57 -1.47
CA ARG A 99 -5.71 -24.51 -2.42
C ARG A 99 -4.70 -24.83 -3.53
N ILE A 100 -3.85 -25.83 -3.31
CA ILE A 100 -3.06 -26.42 -4.39
C ILE A 100 -4.00 -27.39 -5.12
N VAL A 101 -4.37 -27.07 -6.35
CA VAL A 101 -4.94 -28.07 -7.26
C VAL A 101 -3.76 -28.75 -7.93
N THR A 102 -3.33 -29.90 -7.40
CA THR A 102 -2.48 -30.81 -8.18
C THR A 102 -3.38 -31.50 -9.20
N SER A 103 -3.36 -31.06 -10.45
CA SER A 103 -3.80 -31.91 -11.56
C SER A 103 -2.76 -33.02 -11.71
N GLY A 104 -2.93 -34.11 -10.97
CA GLY A 104 -2.22 -35.35 -11.23
C GLY A 104 -2.67 -35.90 -12.58
N ALA A 105 -1.76 -35.90 -13.55
CA ALA A 105 -1.83 -36.78 -14.70
C ALA A 105 -0.46 -37.45 -14.82
N VAL A 106 -0.47 -38.78 -14.67
CA VAL A 106 0.64 -39.70 -14.92
C VAL A 106 0.82 -39.85 -16.42
#